data_AF-A0A6N2C5R1-F1
#
_entry.id   AF-A0A6N2C5R1-F1
#
_cell.length_a   1.000
_cell.length_b   1.000
_cell.length_c   1.000
_cell.angle_alpha   90.00
_cell.angle_beta   90.00
_cell.angle_gamma   90.00
#
_symmetry.space_group_name_H-M   'P 1'
#
loop_
_entity.id
_entity.type
_entity.pdbx_description
1 polymer ?
#
loop_
_entity_poly.entity_id
_entity_poly.type
_entity_poly.pdbx_seq_one_letter_code
_entity_poly.pdbx_strand_id
1 'polypeptide(L)'
;MNKGNFITHKALCEGSFFSPLLFGKFFDPSDAFPLWEFDSDVLLSNAKSSNNNHYKVDWIQTETDYVLKTEIPGVSKGIICVSVEDGKVLEVSGQFRLKVETGTKDWRVGNWWEHGCVRRIELPENADWKKTEALMSNGDHKFLEVKIPKIPPNICDVP
;
A
#
# COMPACT_ATOMS: atom_id res chain seq x y z
N MET A 1 -32.26 18.54 14.70
CA MET A 1 -31.67 17.55 13.77
C MET A 1 -30.28 17.23 14.26
N ASN A 2 -30.07 15.99 14.71
CA ASN A 2 -28.81 15.55 15.32
C ASN A 2 -27.75 15.51 14.22
N LYS A 3 -26.69 16.32 14.33
CA LYS A 3 -25.53 16.23 13.44
C LYS A 3 -24.84 14.92 13.78
N GLY A 4 -25.20 13.86 13.04
CA GLY A 4 -24.47 12.60 13.10
C GLY A 4 -23.02 12.90 12.71
N ASN A 5 -22.12 12.78 13.67
CA ASN A 5 -20.68 12.76 13.41
C ASN A 5 -20.38 11.47 12.64
N PHE A 6 -20.52 11.50 11.32
CA PHE A 6 -20.02 10.45 10.45
C PHE A 6 -18.50 10.60 10.43
N ILE A 7 -17.81 9.84 11.27
CA ILE A 7 -16.37 9.60 11.13
C ILE A 7 -16.21 8.96 9.75
N THR A 8 -15.88 9.78 8.76
CA THR A 8 -15.69 9.31 7.39
C THR A 8 -14.33 8.61 7.37
N HIS A 9 -14.32 7.30 7.55
CA HIS A 9 -13.12 6.50 7.31
C HIS A 9 -12.87 6.47 5.79
N LYS A 10 -12.27 7.54 5.26
CA LYS A 10 -11.85 7.64 3.87
C LYS A 10 -10.69 6.66 3.67
N ALA A 11 -10.99 5.49 3.13
CA ALA A 11 -10.00 4.43 2.95
C ALA A 11 -8.90 4.77 1.91
N LEU A 12 -9.13 5.74 1.04
CA LEU A 12 -8.16 6.21 0.04
C LEU A 12 -7.84 7.70 0.25
N CYS A 13 -7.58 8.08 1.50
CA CYS A 13 -7.12 9.43 1.82
C CYS A 13 -5.76 9.72 1.18
N GLU A 14 -5.51 11.01 0.99
CA GLU A 14 -4.22 11.56 0.58
C GLU A 14 -3.08 10.96 1.44
N GLY A 15 -2.05 10.43 0.77
CA GLY A 15 -0.92 9.74 1.43
C GLY A 15 -1.09 8.22 1.63
N SER A 16 -2.28 7.64 1.40
CA SER A 16 -2.44 6.18 1.41
C SER A 16 -1.63 5.52 0.29
N PHE A 17 -1.06 4.34 0.55
CA PHE A 17 -0.37 3.53 -0.44
C PHE A 17 -1.25 3.16 -1.65
N PHE A 18 -2.55 3.05 -1.45
CA PHE A 18 -3.52 2.74 -2.50
C PHE A 18 -4.06 3.98 -3.21
N SER A 19 -3.64 5.19 -2.78
CA SER A 19 -4.05 6.44 -3.42
C SER A 19 -3.43 6.55 -4.82
N PRO A 20 -4.20 6.97 -5.84
CA PRO A 20 -3.63 7.34 -7.12
C PRO A 20 -2.71 8.57 -7.01
N LEU A 21 -2.86 9.39 -5.97
CA LEU A 21 -1.97 10.50 -5.66
C LEU A 21 -1.05 10.08 -4.51
N LEU A 22 0.01 9.34 -4.85
CA LEU A 22 1.01 8.85 -3.90
C LEU A 22 2.26 9.75 -3.96
N PHE A 23 2.71 10.22 -2.80
CA PHE A 23 3.86 11.14 -2.65
C PHE A 23 3.79 12.40 -3.53
N GLY A 24 2.59 12.97 -3.69
CA GLY A 24 2.38 14.18 -4.50
C GLY A 24 2.51 13.98 -6.01
N LYS A 25 2.62 12.73 -6.48
CA LYS A 25 2.62 12.36 -7.90
C LYS A 25 1.44 11.44 -8.20
N PHE A 26 0.98 11.51 -9.45
CA PHE A 26 -0.06 10.60 -9.93
C PHE A 26 0.57 9.27 -10.35
N PHE A 27 0.02 8.18 -9.82
CA PHE A 27 0.39 6.80 -10.14
C PHE A 27 -0.89 5.99 -10.20
N ASP A 28 -1.26 5.48 -11.37
CA ASP A 28 -2.42 4.58 -11.49
C ASP A 28 -2.21 3.38 -10.55
N PRO A 29 -3.15 3.07 -9.64
CA PRO A 29 -3.02 1.94 -8.73
C PRO A 29 -2.84 0.58 -9.44
N SER A 30 -3.26 0.48 -10.70
CA SER A 30 -3.15 -0.72 -11.54
C SER A 30 -1.83 -0.80 -12.32
N ASP A 31 -1.08 0.30 -12.41
CA ASP A 31 0.22 0.33 -13.07
C ASP A 31 1.31 0.00 -12.05
N ALA A 32 2.20 -0.95 -12.42
CA ALA A 32 3.38 -1.23 -11.62
C ALA A 32 4.40 -0.09 -11.82
N PHE A 33 5.09 0.28 -10.75
CA PHE A 33 6.13 1.31 -10.79
C PHE A 33 7.29 0.95 -9.83
N PRO A 34 8.53 1.35 -10.13
CA PRO A 34 9.70 1.00 -9.33
C PRO A 34 9.81 1.92 -8.11
N LEU A 35 9.08 1.61 -7.03
CA LEU A 35 9.02 2.43 -5.80
C LEU A 35 10.41 2.80 -5.24
N TRP A 36 11.39 1.92 -5.43
CA TRP A 36 12.76 2.07 -4.94
C TRP A 36 13.62 3.09 -5.71
N GLU A 37 13.19 3.53 -6.90
CA GLU A 37 13.87 4.59 -7.66
C GLU A 37 13.51 6.00 -7.18
N PHE A 38 12.48 6.10 -6.33
CA PHE A 38 12.00 7.38 -5.87
C PHE A 38 12.74 7.85 -4.62
N ASP A 39 13.35 9.02 -4.74
CA ASP A 39 13.91 9.73 -3.59
C ASP A 39 12.78 10.27 -2.71
N SER A 40 12.70 9.72 -1.49
CA SER A 40 11.68 10.10 -0.51
C SER A 40 11.82 11.56 -0.08
N ASP A 41 13.02 12.14 -0.04
CA ASP A 41 13.20 13.54 0.33
C ASP A 41 12.69 14.50 -0.75
N VAL A 42 12.87 14.14 -2.01
CA VAL A 42 12.33 14.91 -3.14
C VAL A 42 10.81 14.82 -3.16
N LEU A 43 10.24 13.62 -3.01
CA LEU A 43 8.80 13.43 -3.09
C LEU A 43 8.04 13.94 -1.85
N LEU A 44 8.63 13.80 -0.66
CA LEU A 44 8.00 14.23 0.60
C LEU A 44 8.25 15.72 0.90
N SER A 45 9.07 16.43 0.12
CA SER A 45 9.30 17.88 0.27
C SER A 45 7.98 18.67 0.30
N ASN A 46 7.03 18.33 -0.57
CA ASN A 46 5.68 18.93 -0.58
C ASN A 46 4.77 18.38 0.53
N ALA A 47 4.92 17.10 0.89
CA ALA A 47 4.12 16.46 1.94
C ALA A 47 4.40 17.04 3.34
N LYS A 48 5.66 17.45 3.61
CA LYS A 48 6.11 18.11 4.84
C LYS A 48 5.39 19.44 5.12
N SER A 49 4.74 20.05 4.12
CA SER A 49 3.95 21.28 4.27
C SER A 49 2.48 21.04 4.63
N SER A 50 1.97 19.80 4.46
CA SER A 50 0.57 19.48 4.77
C SER A 50 0.49 18.85 6.16
N ASN A 51 -0.47 19.29 6.98
CA ASN A 51 -0.76 18.70 8.28
C ASN A 51 -1.41 17.29 8.17
N ASN A 52 -1.38 16.68 6.98
CA ASN A 52 -2.10 15.46 6.64
C ASN A 52 -1.20 14.23 6.84
N ASN A 53 -0.82 13.99 8.09
CA ASN A 53 0.23 13.04 8.49
C ASN A 53 -0.27 11.61 8.72
N HIS A 54 -1.33 11.18 8.04
CA HIS A 54 -2.16 10.07 8.53
C HIS A 54 -1.92 8.71 7.87
N TYR A 55 -1.08 8.61 6.83
CA TYR A 55 -0.77 7.32 6.21
C TYR A 55 0.72 7.25 5.87
N LYS A 56 1.39 6.23 6.41
CA LYS A 56 2.82 6.01 6.25
C LYS A 56 3.06 4.90 5.23
N VAL A 57 3.90 5.20 4.25
CA VAL A 57 4.42 4.24 3.27
C VAL A 57 5.93 4.35 3.35
N ASP A 58 6.57 3.30 3.86
CA ASP A 58 8.02 3.21 3.98
C ASP A 58 8.52 2.14 3.01
N TRP A 59 9.52 2.51 2.21
CA TRP A 59 10.34 1.58 1.46
C TRP A 59 11.75 1.59 2.05
N ILE A 60 12.18 0.46 2.59
CA ILE A 60 13.45 0.34 3.31
C ILE A 60 14.30 -0.66 2.56
N GLN A 61 15.49 -0.23 2.14
CA GLN A 61 16.50 -1.08 1.54
C GLN A 61 17.61 -1.33 2.54
N THR A 62 17.81 -2.58 2.94
CA THR A 62 18.94 -3.00 3.77
C THR A 62 20.00 -3.70 2.91
N GLU A 63 21.07 -4.21 3.51
CA GLU A 63 22.04 -5.04 2.80
C GLU A 63 21.42 -6.36 2.31
N THR A 64 20.53 -6.95 3.10
CA THR A 64 20.00 -8.30 2.89
C THR A 64 18.59 -8.34 2.32
N ASP A 65 17.81 -7.27 2.45
CA ASP A 65 16.37 -7.29 2.20
C ASP A 65 15.85 -5.96 1.66
N TYR A 66 14.70 -6.02 1.00
CA TYR A 66 13.78 -4.91 0.78
C TYR A 66 12.58 -5.07 1.71
N VAL A 67 12.14 -3.98 2.35
CA VAL A 67 10.98 -3.99 3.23
C VAL A 67 10.03 -2.88 2.81
N LEU A 68 8.82 -3.27 2.40
CA LEU A 68 7.68 -2.37 2.23
C LEU A 68 6.86 -2.39 3.51
N LYS A 69 6.65 -1.23 4.12
CA LYS A 69 5.75 -1.09 5.27
C LYS A 69 4.70 -0.05 4.97
N THR A 70 3.44 -0.41 5.11
CA THR A 70 2.34 0.50 4.83
C THR A 70 1.16 0.31 5.75
N GLU A 71 0.50 1.41 6.13
CA GLU A 71 -0.77 1.36 6.84
C GLU A 71 -1.89 0.91 5.90
N ILE A 72 -2.68 -0.07 6.33
CA ILE A 72 -3.84 -0.54 5.59
C ILE A 72 -5.12 0.07 6.19
N PRO A 73 -5.79 0.99 5.48
CA PRO A 73 -6.97 1.67 5.99
C PRO A 73 -8.21 0.76 5.99
N GLY A 74 -9.06 0.90 7.00
CA GLY A 74 -10.45 0.42 6.96
C GLY A 74 -10.66 -1.11 7.03
N VAL A 75 -9.62 -1.92 7.27
CA VAL A 75 -9.73 -3.39 7.34
C VAL A 75 -10.26 -3.86 8.69
N SER A 76 -11.43 -3.40 9.13
CA SER A 76 -12.07 -4.04 10.29
C SER A 76 -12.56 -5.46 9.95
N LYS A 77 -12.84 -5.73 8.66
CA LYS A 77 -13.42 -7.02 8.17
C LYS A 77 -12.98 -7.45 6.76
N GLY A 78 -11.96 -6.83 6.16
CA GLY A 78 -11.46 -7.16 4.82
C GLY A 78 -10.37 -8.22 4.80
N ILE A 79 -10.05 -8.72 3.61
CA ILE A 79 -8.92 -9.63 3.35
C ILE A 79 -7.91 -8.85 2.52
N ILE A 80 -6.63 -8.92 2.91
CA ILE A 80 -5.50 -8.39 2.14
C ILE A 80 -4.73 -9.57 1.56
N CYS A 81 -4.42 -9.48 0.27
CA CYS A 81 -3.62 -10.45 -0.47
C CYS A 81 -2.32 -9.78 -0.90
N VAL A 82 -1.23 -10.51 -0.77
CA VAL A 82 0.08 -10.12 -1.30
C VAL A 82 0.51 -11.22 -2.26
N SER A 83 0.83 -10.85 -3.49
CA SER A 83 1.27 -11.78 -4.51
C SER A 83 2.42 -11.20 -5.32
N VAL A 84 3.21 -12.07 -5.95
CA VAL A 84 4.25 -11.65 -6.89
C VAL A 84 3.97 -12.25 -8.26
N GLU A 85 3.83 -11.40 -9.26
CA GLU A 85 3.62 -11.75 -10.66
C GLU A 85 4.98 -11.84 -11.38
N ASP A 86 5.24 -12.98 -12.02
CA ASP A 86 6.43 -13.29 -12.82
C ASP A 86 7.79 -12.97 -12.15
N GLY A 87 7.81 -12.89 -10.82
CA GLY A 87 8.98 -12.46 -10.05
C GLY A 87 9.36 -10.99 -10.22
N LYS A 88 8.52 -10.19 -10.89
CA LYS A 88 8.81 -8.80 -11.26
C LYS A 88 7.91 -7.80 -10.58
N VAL A 89 6.67 -8.16 -10.27
CA VAL A 89 5.68 -7.21 -9.74
C VAL A 89 5.11 -7.74 -8.44
N LEU A 90 5.30 -7.00 -7.36
CA LEU A 90 4.59 -7.18 -6.11
C LEU A 90 3.22 -6.52 -6.22
N GLU A 91 2.15 -7.29 -6.11
CA GLU A 91 0.79 -6.78 -5.97
C GLU A 91 0.34 -6.90 -4.51
N VAL A 92 -0.13 -5.78 -3.96
CA VAL A 92 -0.90 -5.74 -2.73
C VAL A 92 -2.34 -5.39 -3.11
N SER A 93 -3.26 -6.33 -2.89
CA SER A 93 -4.67 -6.13 -3.18
C SER A 93 -5.52 -6.43 -1.96
N GLY A 94 -6.71 -5.86 -1.91
CA GLY A 94 -7.60 -5.94 -0.77
C GLY A 94 -9.06 -5.89 -1.18
N GLN A 95 -9.90 -6.68 -0.51
CA GLN A 95 -11.34 -6.59 -0.65
C GLN A 95 -11.96 -6.22 0.70
N PHE A 96 -12.65 -5.07 0.74
CA PHE A 96 -13.35 -4.62 1.94
C PHE A 96 -14.78 -5.18 1.94
N ARG A 97 -15.11 -6.00 2.94
CA ARG A 97 -16.50 -6.47 3.12
C ARG A 97 -17.32 -5.35 3.74
N LEU A 98 -18.23 -4.79 2.96
CA LEU A 98 -19.23 -3.85 3.45
C LEU A 98 -20.18 -4.54 4.44
N LYS A 99 -20.44 -3.87 5.57
CA LYS A 99 -21.65 -4.15 6.35
C LYS A 99 -22.80 -3.61 5.49
N VAL A 100 -23.60 -4.49 4.89
CA VAL A 100 -24.81 -4.08 4.18
C VAL A 100 -25.70 -3.39 5.20
N GLU A 101 -25.83 -2.07 5.11
CA GLU A 101 -26.85 -1.36 5.87
C GLU A 101 -28.21 -1.86 5.37
N THR A 102 -29.04 -2.31 6.30
CA THR A 102 -30.39 -2.83 6.05
C THR A 102 -31.30 -1.66 5.63
N GLY A 103 -31.18 -1.24 4.38
CA GLY A 103 -31.98 -0.20 3.75
C GLY A 103 -31.64 -0.12 2.27
N THR A 104 -32.59 0.30 1.44
CA THR A 104 -32.36 0.57 0.02
C THR A 104 -31.30 1.67 -0.13
N LYS A 105 -30.04 1.29 -0.32
CA LYS A 105 -28.93 2.22 -0.62
C LYS A 105 -29.20 2.81 -2.00
N ASP A 106 -29.39 4.13 -2.06
CA ASP A 106 -29.49 4.84 -3.33
C ASP A 106 -28.16 4.65 -4.08
N TRP A 107 -28.19 4.03 -5.25
CA TRP A 107 -27.00 3.76 -6.06
C TRP A 107 -26.28 5.06 -6.48
N ARG A 108 -26.99 6.20 -6.45
CA ARG A 108 -26.43 7.53 -6.71
C ARG A 108 -25.57 8.05 -5.55
N VAL A 109 -25.67 7.43 -4.38
CA VAL A 109 -24.97 7.85 -3.16
C VAL A 109 -24.20 6.66 -2.58
N GLY A 110 -22.90 6.63 -2.88
CA GLY A 110 -21.98 5.64 -2.36
C GLY A 110 -20.55 5.97 -2.74
N ASN A 111 -19.61 5.48 -1.94
CA ASN A 111 -18.19 5.63 -2.24
C ASN A 111 -17.76 4.47 -3.15
N TRP A 112 -17.39 4.74 -4.40
CA TRP A 112 -17.02 3.69 -5.36
C TRP A 112 -15.76 2.89 -4.93
N TRP A 113 -14.93 3.48 -4.07
CA TRP A 113 -13.73 2.84 -3.52
C TRP A 113 -14.02 1.87 -2.35
N GLU A 114 -15.27 1.69 -1.93
CA GLU A 114 -15.64 0.75 -0.86
C GLU A 114 -15.49 -0.74 -1.24
N HIS A 115 -15.21 -1.05 -2.51
CA HIS A 115 -15.20 -2.41 -3.02
C HIS A 115 -13.84 -3.11 -2.97
N GLY A 116 -12.75 -2.37 -2.75
CA GLY A 116 -11.41 -2.93 -2.64
C GLY A 116 -10.30 -1.93 -2.92
N CYS A 117 -9.07 -2.42 -2.88
CA CYS A 117 -7.88 -1.69 -3.24
C CYS A 117 -6.90 -2.60 -4.00
N VAL A 118 -6.05 -1.99 -4.81
CA VAL A 118 -4.93 -2.64 -5.48
C VAL A 118 -3.78 -1.64 -5.54
N ARG A 119 -2.56 -2.15 -5.41
CA ARG A 119 -1.35 -1.40 -5.69
C ARG A 119 -0.27 -2.34 -6.17
N ARG A 120 0.40 -1.98 -7.26
CA ARG A 120 1.46 -2.79 -7.88
C ARG A 120 2.79 -2.04 -7.80
N ILE A 121 3.84 -2.73 -7.38
CA ILE A 121 5.21 -2.23 -7.31
C ILE A 121 6.11 -3.15 -8.11
N GLU A 122 7.00 -2.58 -8.92
CA GLU A 122 8.08 -3.34 -9.55
C GLU A 122 9.17 -3.70 -8.55
N LEU A 123 9.59 -4.96 -8.57
CA LEU A 123 10.66 -5.48 -7.74
C LEU A 123 12.03 -5.20 -8.38
N PRO A 124 13.05 -4.86 -7.57
CA PRO A 124 14.44 -4.85 -8.03
C PRO A 124 14.87 -6.20 -8.61
N GLU A 125 15.79 -6.19 -9.58
CA GLU A 125 16.24 -7.42 -10.27
C GLU A 125 16.87 -8.46 -9.32
N ASN A 126 17.53 -8.00 -8.25
CA ASN A 126 18.16 -8.85 -7.26
C ASN A 126 17.21 -9.27 -6.12
N ALA A 127 15.90 -9.08 -6.26
CA ALA A 127 14.91 -9.56 -5.29
C ALA A 127 14.71 -11.09 -5.40
N ASP A 128 14.90 -11.82 -4.32
CA ASP A 128 14.53 -13.23 -4.17
C ASP A 128 13.04 -13.32 -3.82
N TRP A 129 12.19 -13.05 -4.81
CA TRP A 129 10.75 -13.00 -4.64
C TRP A 129 10.14 -14.29 -4.08
N LYS A 130 10.79 -15.45 -4.30
CA LYS A 130 10.32 -16.75 -3.82
C LYS A 130 10.32 -16.86 -2.29
N LYS A 131 11.14 -16.03 -1.63
CA LYS A 131 11.25 -15.96 -0.17
C LYS A 131 10.55 -14.74 0.41
N THR A 132 9.63 -14.14 -0.34
CA THR A 132 8.84 -13.00 0.14
C THR A 132 7.97 -13.42 1.32
N GLU A 133 8.01 -12.64 2.38
CA GLU A 133 7.19 -12.80 3.57
C GLU A 133 6.31 -11.58 3.75
N ALA A 134 5.05 -11.78 4.18
CA ALA A 134 4.13 -10.71 4.46
C ALA A 134 3.53 -10.90 5.85
N LEU A 135 3.55 -9.84 6.66
CA LEU A 135 3.07 -9.81 8.03
C LEU A 135 2.06 -8.67 8.19
N MET A 136 0.97 -8.95 8.91
CA MET A 136 -0.03 -7.95 9.25
C MET A 136 -0.02 -7.69 10.75
N SER A 137 0.07 -6.43 11.16
CA SER A 137 0.04 -6.08 12.58
C SER A 137 -1.37 -6.22 13.17
N ASN A 138 -1.42 -6.63 14.44
CA ASN A 138 -2.65 -6.66 15.22
C ASN A 138 -2.90 -5.29 15.87
N GLY A 139 -4.17 -4.87 15.94
CA GLY A 139 -4.59 -3.62 16.61
C GLY A 139 -5.47 -2.73 15.72
N ASP A 140 -5.74 -1.52 16.22
CA ASP A 140 -6.64 -0.55 15.58
C ASP A 140 -5.99 0.16 14.37
N HIS A 141 -4.66 0.32 14.39
CA HIS A 141 -3.85 0.74 13.24
C HIS A 141 -3.12 -0.47 12.65
N LYS A 142 -3.66 -1.00 11.55
CA LYS A 142 -3.11 -2.17 10.88
C LYS A 142 -2.06 -1.75 9.88
N PHE A 143 -0.86 -2.30 10.02
CA PHE A 143 0.23 -2.17 9.06
C PHE A 143 0.45 -3.51 8.37
N LEU A 144 0.68 -3.44 7.06
CA LEU A 144 1.25 -4.53 6.28
C LEU A 144 2.75 -4.29 6.17
N GLU A 145 3.52 -5.31 6.50
CA GLU A 145 4.96 -5.36 6.26
C GLU A 145 5.24 -6.49 5.29
N VAL A 146 5.83 -6.16 4.13
CA VAL A 146 6.28 -7.14 3.13
C VAL A 146 7.79 -7.09 3.09
N LYS A 147 8.43 -8.22 3.41
CA LYS A 147 9.88 -8.40 3.39
C LYS A 147 10.28 -9.28 2.21
N ILE A 148 11.19 -8.78 1.40
CA ILE A 148 11.67 -9.43 0.18
C ILE A 148 13.20 -9.57 0.28
N PRO A 149 13.72 -10.78 0.52
CA PRO A 149 15.15 -11.01 0.60
C PRO A 149 15.86 -10.68 -0.72
N LYS A 150 17.14 -10.35 -0.65
CA LYS A 150 17.99 -10.18 -1.83
C LYS A 150 18.67 -11.50 -2.19
N ILE A 151 18.84 -11.71 -3.49
CA ILE A 151 19.68 -12.77 -4.02
C ILE A 151 21.13 -12.43 -3.61
N PRO A 152 21.84 -13.34 -2.91
CA PRO A 152 23.24 -13.12 -2.57
C PRO A 152 24.05 -12.86 -3.84
N PRO A 153 25.00 -11.91 -3.83
CA PRO A 153 25.87 -11.70 -4.98
C PRO A 153 26.60 -13.01 -5.31
N ASN A 154 26.53 -13.44 -6.57
CA ASN A 154 27.29 -14.59 -7.03
C ASN A 154 28.78 -14.27 -6.88
N ILE A 155 29.49 -15.08 -6.08
CA ILE A 155 30.93 -14.92 -5.81
C ILE A 155 31.78 -15.09 -7.09
N CYS A 156 31.19 -15.52 -8.20
CA CYS A 156 31.89 -15.78 -9.47
C CYS A 156 32.10 -14.53 -10.35
N ASP A 157 31.51 -13.38 -10.03
CA ASP A 157 31.68 -12.14 -10.81
C ASP A 157 32.57 -11.11 -10.09
N VAL A 158 33.69 -11.57 -9.53
CA VAL A 158 34.79 -10.68 -9.13
C VAL A 158 35.84 -10.71 -10.26
N PRO A 159 36.14 -9.58 -10.92
CA PRO A 159 37.16 -9.50 -11.97
C PRO A 159 38.56 -9.93 -11.50
#